data_AF-A0A365KA36-F1
#
_entry.id   AF-A0A365KA36-F1
#
_cell.length_a   1.000
_cell.length_b   1.000
_cell.length_c   1.000
_cell.angle_alpha   90.00
_cell.angle_beta   90.00
_cell.angle_gamma   90.00
#
_symmetry.space_group_name_H-M   'P 1'
#
loop_
_entity.id
_entity.type
_entity.pdbx_description
1 polymer ?
#
loop_
_entity_poly.entity_id
_entity_poly.type
_entity_poly.pdbx_seq_one_letter_code
_entity_poly.pdbx_strand_id
1 'polypeptide(L)'
;MIKLLLYAPFAIVLGLVIWARLEFIEVYIALGIIALSYIPNIRRALYKPVLVKRKAKAAIWSAVGPNLVWWLLYLASGPMISHMTYADYMFGVYIFLAFLFGNFVYGLPVSLVSDWATAGAGKWRFVLAFVIHMGFAFASYFFLDGFAFFAVISAFAFFLIDELLRKRSKSVGEAALQMNELNTYSSWRIE
;
A
#
# COMPACT_ATOMS: atom_id res chain seq x y z
N MET A 1 -4.16 -3.05 18.69
CA MET A 1 -4.50 -3.65 17.37
C MET A 1 -3.65 -3.13 16.20
N ILE A 2 -3.54 -1.81 15.94
CA ILE A 2 -2.74 -1.28 14.81
C ILE A 2 -1.26 -1.69 14.82
N LYS A 3 -0.64 -1.76 16.00
CA LYS A 3 0.74 -2.27 16.16
C LYS A 3 0.86 -3.70 15.62
N LEU A 4 -0.05 -4.59 16.00
CA LEU A 4 -0.04 -6.00 15.58
C LEU A 4 -0.15 -6.14 14.05
N LEU A 5 -1.03 -5.35 13.42
CA LEU A 5 -1.24 -5.37 11.96
C LEU A 5 0.01 -4.92 11.18
N LEU A 6 0.86 -4.12 11.82
CA LEU A 6 2.10 -3.64 11.24
C LEU A 6 3.28 -4.61 11.46
N TYR A 7 3.43 -5.09 12.70
CA TYR A 7 4.57 -5.91 13.09
C TYR A 7 4.41 -7.38 12.70
N ALA A 8 3.18 -7.90 12.62
CA ALA A 8 2.96 -9.31 12.32
C ALA A 8 3.49 -9.71 10.93
N PRO A 9 3.22 -8.98 9.83
CA PRO A 9 3.77 -9.33 8.52
C PRO A 9 5.31 -9.32 8.51
N PHE A 10 5.93 -8.30 9.11
CA PHE A 10 7.39 -8.20 9.21
C PHE A 10 8.00 -9.33 10.06
N ALA A 11 7.41 -9.64 11.21
CA ALA A 11 7.87 -10.73 12.07
C ALA A 11 7.72 -12.10 11.40
N ILE A 12 6.65 -12.30 10.61
CA ILE A 12 6.45 -13.50 9.80
C ILE A 12 7.53 -13.61 8.72
N VAL A 13 7.81 -12.53 7.98
CA VAL A 13 8.91 -12.49 6.98
C VAL A 13 10.24 -12.82 7.66
N LEU A 14 10.56 -12.12 8.75
CA LEU A 14 11.83 -12.30 9.46
C LEU A 14 11.98 -13.74 9.98
N GLY A 15 10.90 -14.31 10.54
CA GLY A 15 10.86 -15.70 10.98
C GLY A 15 11.06 -16.68 9.83
N LEU A 16 10.43 -16.44 8.68
CA LEU A 16 10.60 -17.27 7.48
C LEU A 16 12.02 -17.19 6.92
N VAL A 17 12.64 -16.00 6.89
CA VAL A 17 14.01 -15.81 6.42
C VAL A 17 15.01 -16.54 7.30
N ILE A 18 14.85 -16.43 8.62
CA ILE A 18 15.69 -17.14 9.60
C ILE A 18 15.48 -18.66 9.49
N TRP A 19 14.23 -19.10 9.39
CA TRP A 19 13.88 -20.52 9.29
C TRP A 19 14.41 -21.17 8.01
N ALA A 20 14.23 -20.50 6.86
CA ALA A 20 14.60 -21.03 5.56
C ALA A 20 16.07 -20.81 5.18
N ARG A 21 16.88 -20.18 6.06
CA ARG A 21 18.30 -19.86 5.81
C ARG A 21 18.53 -19.22 4.44
N LEU A 22 17.70 -18.23 4.11
CA LEU A 22 17.78 -17.53 2.83
C LEU A 22 19.01 -16.60 2.84
N GLU A 23 20.09 -17.00 2.16
CA GLU A 23 21.34 -16.22 2.05
C GLU A 23 21.33 -15.19 0.90
N PHE A 24 20.13 -14.79 0.46
CA PHE A 24 19.95 -13.87 -0.64
C PHE A 24 20.14 -12.42 -0.17
N ILE A 25 21.14 -11.71 -0.71
CA ILE A 25 21.42 -10.28 -0.43
C ILE A 25 20.18 -9.40 -0.67
N GLU A 26 19.38 -9.83 -1.63
CA GLU A 26 18.04 -9.39 -1.99
C GLU A 26 17.07 -9.26 -0.80
N VAL A 27 17.03 -10.30 0.04
CA VAL A 27 16.17 -10.39 1.22
C VAL A 27 16.66 -9.40 2.29
N TYR A 28 17.97 -9.22 2.42
CA TYR A 28 18.54 -8.24 3.35
C TYR A 28 18.29 -6.79 2.92
N ILE A 29 18.28 -6.50 1.61
CA ILE A 29 17.90 -5.18 1.08
C ILE A 29 16.42 -4.89 1.36
N ALA A 30 15.53 -5.85 1.07
CA ALA A 30 14.11 -5.72 1.37
C ALA A 30 13.88 -5.52 2.88
N LEU A 31 14.49 -6.37 3.72
CA LEU A 31 14.44 -6.25 5.18
C LEU A 31 15.04 -4.94 5.67
N GLY A 32 16.07 -4.41 5.02
CA GLY A 32 16.68 -3.11 5.34
C GLY A 32 15.71 -1.95 5.11
N ILE A 33 15.05 -1.91 3.94
CA ILE A 33 14.02 -0.90 3.63
C ILE A 33 12.87 -0.97 4.64
N ILE A 34 12.47 -2.19 5.00
CA ILE A 34 11.43 -2.42 5.99
C ILE A 34 11.91 -2.00 7.39
N ALA A 35 13.12 -2.36 7.79
CA ALA A 35 13.73 -2.00 9.07
C ALA A 35 13.91 -0.48 9.22
N LEU A 36 14.22 0.25 8.13
CA LEU A 36 14.29 1.71 8.13
C LEU A 36 12.96 2.35 8.56
N SER A 37 11.84 1.73 8.21
CA SER A 37 10.52 2.19 8.68
C SER A 37 10.30 1.92 10.19
N TYR A 38 11.07 1.02 10.79
CA TYR A 38 10.97 0.66 12.22
C TYR A 38 11.92 1.42 13.15
N ILE A 39 12.81 2.27 12.63
CA ILE A 39 13.70 3.12 13.46
C ILE A 39 12.84 4.02 14.37
N PRO A 40 13.06 4.06 15.70
CA PRO A 40 12.16 4.73 16.65
C PRO A 40 11.82 6.19 16.33
N ASN A 41 12.78 6.97 15.83
CA ASN A 41 12.60 8.37 15.49
C ASN A 41 11.79 8.55 14.20
N ILE A 42 12.10 7.75 13.17
CA ILE A 42 11.36 7.71 11.90
C ILE A 42 9.94 7.18 12.16
N ARG A 43 9.80 6.15 12.98
CA ARG A 43 8.51 5.55 13.33
C ARG A 43 7.54 6.56 13.96
N ARG A 44 8.00 7.39 14.90
CA ARG A 44 7.13 8.40 15.54
C ARG A 44 6.66 9.46 14.54
N ALA A 45 7.50 9.80 13.56
CA ALA A 45 7.13 10.74 12.49
C ALA A 45 6.18 10.10 11.45
N LEU A 46 6.41 8.84 11.09
CA LEU A 46 5.69 8.14 10.02
C LEU A 46 4.35 7.53 10.48
N TYR A 47 4.28 6.90 11.65
CA TYR A 47 3.15 6.05 12.04
C TYR A 47 2.07 6.80 12.83
N LYS A 48 1.49 7.83 12.20
CA LYS A 48 0.25 8.42 12.72
C LYS A 48 -0.92 7.44 12.45
N PRO A 49 -1.77 7.10 13.44
CA PRO A 49 -2.82 6.09 13.29
C PRO A 49 -3.74 6.33 12.08
N VAL A 50 -4.07 7.59 11.81
CA VAL A 50 -4.91 7.99 10.67
C VAL A 50 -4.21 7.69 9.33
N LEU A 51 -2.91 7.97 9.22
CA LEU A 51 -2.11 7.70 8.02
C LEU A 51 -1.98 6.20 7.78
N VAL A 52 -1.66 5.43 8.81
CA VAL A 52 -1.52 3.97 8.72
C VAL A 52 -2.84 3.32 8.33
N LYS A 53 -3.97 3.76 8.88
CA LYS A 53 -5.30 3.26 8.50
C LYS A 53 -5.61 3.55 7.04
N ARG A 54 -5.24 4.74 6.53
CA ARG A 54 -5.41 5.09 5.11
C ARG A 54 -4.56 4.19 4.21
N LYS A 55 -3.28 4.01 4.54
CA LYS A 55 -2.34 3.20 3.76
C LYS A 55 -2.68 1.70 3.80
N ALA A 56 -3.15 1.19 4.93
CA ALA A 56 -3.66 -0.19 5.02
C ALA A 56 -4.90 -0.41 4.14
N LYS A 57 -5.81 0.57 4.06
CA LYS A 57 -6.92 0.53 3.09
C LYS A 57 -6.41 0.53 1.66
N ALA A 58 -5.42 1.38 1.35
CA ALA A 58 -4.80 1.40 0.02
C ALA A 58 -4.17 0.04 -0.33
N ALA A 59 -3.48 -0.61 0.60
CA ALA A 59 -2.89 -1.93 0.44
C ALA A 59 -3.93 -3.00 0.08
N ILE A 60 -5.07 -3.01 0.78
CA ILE A 60 -6.16 -3.95 0.51
C ILE A 60 -6.77 -3.71 -0.86
N TRP A 61 -7.14 -2.46 -1.16
CA TRP A 61 -7.77 -2.13 -2.44
C TRP A 61 -6.84 -2.31 -3.65
N SER A 62 -5.53 -2.09 -3.48
CA SER A 62 -4.54 -2.36 -4.53
C SER A 62 -4.24 -3.84 -4.73
N ALA A 63 -4.51 -4.69 -3.73
CA ALA A 63 -4.50 -6.14 -3.92
C ALA A 63 -5.79 -6.62 -4.61
N VAL A 64 -6.94 -6.14 -4.16
CA VAL A 64 -8.27 -6.54 -4.69
C VAL A 64 -8.47 -6.03 -6.11
N GLY A 65 -8.17 -4.77 -6.40
CA GLY A 65 -8.54 -4.09 -7.65
C GLY A 65 -7.98 -4.78 -8.91
N PRO A 66 -6.65 -4.88 -9.08
CA PRO A 66 -6.04 -5.55 -10.22
C PRO A 66 -6.46 -7.02 -10.35
N ASN A 67 -6.61 -7.74 -9.22
CA ASN A 67 -7.09 -9.12 -9.23
C ASN A 67 -8.52 -9.20 -9.74
N LEU A 68 -9.42 -8.32 -9.26
CA LEU A 68 -10.80 -8.26 -9.73
C LEU A 68 -10.87 -7.93 -11.23
N VAL A 69 -10.05 -7.00 -11.72
CA VAL A 69 -9.97 -6.69 -13.15
C VAL A 69 -9.54 -7.91 -13.94
N TRP A 70 -8.53 -8.64 -13.49
CA TRP A 70 -8.10 -9.88 -14.13
C TRP A 70 -9.23 -10.92 -14.18
N TRP A 71 -9.94 -11.12 -13.06
CA TRP A 71 -11.11 -11.99 -12.99
C TRP A 71 -12.23 -11.57 -13.95
N LEU A 72 -12.53 -10.27 -14.05
CA LEU A 72 -13.55 -9.75 -14.97
C LEU A 72 -13.16 -9.90 -16.44
N LEU A 73 -11.89 -9.64 -16.78
CA LEU A 73 -11.38 -9.84 -18.14
C LEU A 73 -11.42 -11.31 -18.55
N TYR A 74 -11.05 -12.20 -17.63
CA TYR A 74 -11.14 -13.64 -17.84
C TYR A 74 -12.59 -14.05 -18.14
N LEU A 75 -13.55 -13.62 -17.32
CA LEU A 75 -14.98 -13.89 -17.54
C LEU A 75 -15.52 -13.30 -18.85
N ALA A 76 -15.07 -12.10 -19.23
CA ALA A 76 -15.53 -11.39 -20.42
C ALA A 76 -14.93 -11.96 -21.72
N SER A 77 -13.80 -12.66 -21.66
CA SER A 77 -13.08 -13.11 -22.85
C SER A 77 -13.85 -14.14 -23.69
N GLY A 78 -14.89 -14.78 -23.14
CA GLY A 78 -15.82 -15.63 -23.90
C GLY A 78 -15.55 -17.14 -23.83
N PRO A 79 -14.30 -17.66 -23.88
CA PRO A 79 -14.06 -19.06 -23.58
C PRO A 79 -13.86 -19.25 -22.07
N MET A 80 -14.41 -20.33 -21.50
CA MET A 80 -13.98 -20.95 -20.24
C MET A 80 -14.63 -20.56 -18.88
N ILE A 81 -15.95 -20.33 -18.77
CA ILE A 81 -16.60 -20.75 -17.50
C ILE A 81 -16.52 -22.30 -17.39
N SER A 82 -16.58 -23.01 -18.53
CA SER A 82 -16.51 -24.48 -18.62
C SER A 82 -15.09 -25.08 -18.61
N HIS A 83 -14.03 -24.27 -18.70
CA HIS A 83 -12.66 -24.77 -18.73
C HIS A 83 -11.72 -24.06 -17.76
N MET A 84 -12.26 -23.26 -16.82
CA MET A 84 -11.42 -22.74 -15.75
C MET A 84 -10.85 -23.91 -14.97
N THR A 85 -9.54 -24.10 -15.08
CA THR A 85 -8.88 -25.18 -14.36
C THR A 85 -8.69 -24.77 -12.90
N TYR A 86 -8.51 -25.76 -12.03
CA TYR A 86 -8.09 -25.50 -10.66
C TYR A 86 -6.78 -24.69 -10.60
N ALA A 87 -5.88 -24.88 -11.57
CA ALA A 87 -4.63 -24.15 -11.66
C ALA A 87 -4.85 -22.65 -11.91
N ASP A 88 -5.78 -22.27 -12.80
CA ASP A 88 -6.10 -20.86 -13.08
C ASP A 88 -6.65 -20.15 -11.84
N TYR A 89 -7.54 -20.83 -11.11
CA TYR A 89 -8.08 -20.31 -9.86
C TYR A 89 -7.00 -20.16 -8.78
N MET A 90 -6.14 -21.17 -8.60
CA MET A 90 -5.02 -21.12 -7.66
C MET A 90 -4.03 -20.01 -8.03
N PHE A 91 -3.78 -19.78 -9.32
CA PHE A 91 -2.92 -18.69 -9.78
C PHE A 91 -3.49 -17.32 -9.40
N GLY A 92 -4.79 -17.10 -9.61
CA GLY A 92 -5.45 -15.86 -9.18
C GLY A 92 -5.37 -15.64 -7.66
N VAL A 93 -5.58 -16.69 -6.86
CA VAL A 93 -5.40 -16.63 -5.40
C VAL A 93 -3.96 -16.30 -5.02
N TYR A 94 -2.99 -16.93 -5.69
CA TYR A 94 -1.57 -16.68 -5.45
C TYR A 94 -1.19 -15.23 -5.73
N ILE A 95 -1.61 -14.67 -6.88
CA ILE A 95 -1.36 -13.26 -7.23
C ILE A 95 -2.03 -12.30 -6.24
N PHE A 96 -3.25 -12.60 -5.80
CA PHE A 96 -3.93 -11.83 -4.75
C PHE A 96 -3.14 -11.80 -3.45
N LEU A 97 -2.70 -12.97 -2.96
CA LEU A 97 -1.92 -13.06 -1.73
C LEU A 97 -0.55 -12.37 -1.87
N ALA A 98 0.11 -12.53 -3.02
CA ALA A 98 1.37 -11.85 -3.31
C ALA A 98 1.21 -10.32 -3.29
N PHE A 99 0.14 -9.78 -3.89
CA PHE A 99 -0.14 -8.33 -3.86
C PHE A 99 -0.45 -7.86 -2.45
N LEU A 100 -1.32 -8.58 -1.74
CA LEU A 100 -1.70 -8.22 -0.38
C LEU A 100 -0.47 -8.19 0.53
N PHE A 101 0.31 -9.26 0.54
CA PHE A 101 1.51 -9.37 1.34
C PHE A 101 2.56 -8.34 0.95
N GLY A 102 2.89 -8.24 -0.34
CA GLY A 102 3.86 -7.28 -0.87
C GLY A 102 3.49 -5.83 -0.53
N ASN A 103 2.20 -5.48 -0.58
CA ASN A 103 1.74 -4.14 -0.23
C ASN A 103 1.83 -3.85 1.26
N PHE A 104 1.60 -4.82 2.14
CA PHE A 104 1.78 -4.62 3.59
C PHE A 104 3.24 -4.60 4.02
N VAL A 105 4.03 -5.52 3.47
CA VAL A 105 5.43 -5.72 3.83
C VAL A 105 6.32 -4.66 3.21
N TYR A 106 6.11 -4.31 1.94
CA TYR A 106 7.00 -3.41 1.20
C TYR A 106 6.30 -2.10 0.78
N GLY A 107 5.10 -2.19 0.19
CA GLY A 107 4.38 -1.02 -0.32
C GLY A 107 4.04 0.01 0.76
N LEU A 108 3.59 -0.42 1.94
CA LEU A 108 3.20 0.45 3.03
C LEU A 108 4.41 1.20 3.62
N PRO A 109 5.55 0.55 3.96
CA PRO A 109 6.78 1.25 4.31
C PRO A 109 7.24 2.26 3.26
N VAL A 110 7.32 1.85 1.98
CA VAL A 110 7.70 2.75 0.88
C VAL A 110 6.78 3.96 0.80
N SER A 111 5.47 3.72 0.97
CA SER A 111 4.47 4.79 0.92
C SER A 111 4.56 5.75 2.10
N LEU A 112 4.93 5.28 3.29
CA LEU A 112 5.19 6.15 4.44
C LEU A 112 6.46 6.98 4.22
N VAL A 113 7.54 6.38 3.72
CA VAL A 113 8.77 7.09 3.36
C VAL A 113 8.48 8.15 2.30
N SER A 114 7.68 7.82 1.28
CA SER A 114 7.25 8.75 0.24
C SER A 114 6.47 9.95 0.80
N ASP A 115 5.53 9.71 1.73
CA ASP A 115 4.79 10.79 2.39
C ASP A 115 5.70 11.76 3.15
N TRP A 116 6.71 11.22 3.85
CA TRP A 116 7.67 12.01 4.61
C TRP A 116 8.62 12.78 3.69
N ALA A 117 9.21 12.11 2.71
CA ALA A 117 10.12 12.72 1.74
C ALA A 117 9.45 13.83 0.93
N THR A 118 8.13 13.75 0.72
CA THR A 118 7.37 14.72 -0.10
C THR A 118 6.55 15.72 0.71
N ALA A 119 6.66 15.75 2.04
CA ALA A 119 5.84 16.58 2.91
C ALA A 119 5.89 18.09 2.57
N GLY A 120 7.04 18.59 2.11
CA GLY A 120 7.25 19.99 1.72
C GLY A 120 7.12 20.29 0.21
N ALA A 121 6.79 19.30 -0.62
CA ALA A 121 6.89 19.43 -2.07
C ALA A 121 5.76 20.22 -2.76
N GLY A 122 4.74 20.66 -2.01
CA GLY A 122 3.62 21.45 -2.53
C GLY A 122 2.97 20.81 -3.76
N LYS A 123 2.95 21.56 -4.88
CA LYS A 123 2.37 21.13 -6.16
C LYS A 123 3.05 19.92 -6.79
N TRP A 124 4.33 19.68 -6.49
CA TRP A 124 5.12 18.58 -7.05
C TRP A 124 5.00 17.28 -6.27
N ARG A 125 4.30 17.29 -5.13
CA ARG A 125 4.17 16.12 -4.25
C ARG A 125 3.66 14.88 -4.99
N PHE A 126 2.67 15.04 -5.87
CA PHE A 126 2.11 13.92 -6.62
C PHE A 126 3.17 13.24 -7.50
N VAL A 127 3.92 14.02 -8.28
CA VAL A 127 4.95 13.52 -9.19
C VAL A 127 6.10 12.89 -8.41
N LEU A 128 6.59 13.55 -7.36
CA LEU A 128 7.67 13.01 -6.54
C LEU A 128 7.24 11.72 -5.82
N ALA A 129 6.01 11.66 -5.31
CA ALA A 129 5.51 10.46 -4.67
C ALA A 129 5.39 9.29 -5.66
N PHE A 130 4.95 9.58 -6.90
CA PHE A 130 4.91 8.60 -7.98
C PHE A 130 6.31 8.06 -8.30
N VAL A 131 7.29 8.95 -8.50
CA VAL A 131 8.68 8.57 -8.78
C VAL A 131 9.25 7.69 -7.67
N ILE A 132 8.96 8.00 -6.40
CA ILE A 132 9.40 7.16 -5.27
C ILE A 132 8.74 5.77 -5.33
N HIS A 133 7.42 5.68 -5.49
CA HIS A 133 6.74 4.37 -5.54
C HIS A 133 7.24 3.51 -6.71
N MET A 134 7.35 4.11 -7.89
CA MET A 134 7.86 3.41 -9.08
C MET A 134 9.33 3.05 -8.94
N GLY A 135 10.17 3.95 -8.40
CA GLY A 135 11.59 3.71 -8.17
C GLY A 135 11.81 2.52 -7.23
N PHE A 136 11.08 2.44 -6.13
CA PHE A 136 11.14 1.28 -5.22
C PHE A 136 10.55 0.02 -5.83
N ALA A 137 9.54 0.13 -6.71
CA ALA A 137 9.01 -1.01 -7.45
C ALA A 137 10.02 -1.55 -8.46
N PHE A 138 10.70 -0.68 -9.21
CA PHE A 138 11.78 -1.10 -10.12
C PHE A 138 12.98 -1.65 -9.36
N ALA A 139 13.29 -1.13 -8.17
CA ALA A 139 14.32 -1.73 -7.31
C ALA A 139 13.98 -3.18 -6.91
N SER A 140 12.71 -3.59 -6.98
CA SER A 140 12.33 -4.98 -6.73
C SER A 140 12.79 -5.96 -7.81
N TYR A 141 13.20 -5.51 -8.99
CA TYR A 141 13.83 -6.38 -10.00
C TYR A 141 15.09 -7.06 -9.48
N PHE A 142 15.82 -6.41 -8.57
CA PHE A 142 17.01 -7.02 -7.98
C PHE A 142 16.69 -8.22 -7.09
N PHE A 143 15.44 -8.39 -6.62
CA PHE A 143 15.08 -9.43 -5.65
C PHE A 143 13.82 -10.26 -5.94
N LEU A 144 12.99 -9.86 -6.91
CA LEU A 144 11.78 -10.58 -7.30
C LEU A 144 11.89 -11.23 -8.68
N ASP A 145 12.96 -10.95 -9.44
CA ASP A 145 13.20 -11.47 -10.79
C ASP A 145 11.92 -11.37 -11.67
N GLY A 146 11.40 -12.48 -12.20
CA GLY A 146 10.19 -12.53 -13.03
C GLY A 146 8.92 -12.00 -12.36
N PHE A 147 8.88 -11.88 -11.03
CA PHE A 147 7.75 -11.29 -10.30
C PHE A 147 7.84 -9.76 -10.17
N ALA A 148 8.92 -9.13 -10.62
CA ALA A 148 9.06 -7.68 -10.52
C ALA A 148 8.03 -6.92 -11.37
N PHE A 149 7.58 -7.50 -12.50
CA PHE A 149 6.48 -6.95 -13.29
C PHE A 149 5.19 -6.79 -12.47
N PHE A 150 4.87 -7.81 -11.67
CA PHE A 150 3.73 -7.81 -10.75
C PHE A 150 3.89 -6.77 -9.64
N ALA A 151 5.11 -6.59 -9.11
CA ALA A 151 5.40 -5.55 -8.13
C ALA A 151 5.21 -4.13 -8.68
N VAL A 152 5.58 -3.89 -9.95
CA VAL A 152 5.34 -2.61 -10.64
C VAL A 152 3.84 -2.30 -10.78
N ILE A 153 3.04 -3.28 -11.22
CA ILE A 153 1.58 -3.14 -11.29
C ILE A 153 1.00 -2.83 -9.91
N SER A 154 1.42 -3.61 -8.90
CA SER A 154 0.95 -3.45 -7.53
C SER A 154 1.30 -2.07 -6.97
N ALA A 155 2.53 -1.58 -7.19
CA ALA A 155 2.97 -0.26 -6.73
C ALA A 155 2.21 0.88 -7.41
N PHE A 156 1.94 0.76 -8.71
CA PHE A 156 1.13 1.72 -9.46
C PHE A 156 -0.29 1.80 -8.90
N ALA A 157 -0.95 0.64 -8.70
CA ALA A 157 -2.29 0.56 -8.13
C ALA A 157 -2.32 1.11 -6.69
N PHE A 158 -1.34 0.74 -5.87
CA PHE A 158 -1.21 1.23 -4.50
C PHE A 158 -1.09 2.76 -4.47
N PHE A 159 -0.20 3.33 -5.28
CA PHE A 159 0.02 4.77 -5.35
C PHE A 159 -1.28 5.51 -5.71
N LEU A 160 -1.97 5.09 -6.77
CA LEU A 160 -3.22 5.70 -7.20
C LEU A 160 -4.27 5.66 -6.09
N ILE A 161 -4.44 4.51 -5.45
CA ILE A 161 -5.45 4.34 -4.41
C ILE A 161 -5.09 5.13 -3.15
N ASP A 162 -3.85 5.14 -2.68
CA ASP A 162 -3.46 5.96 -1.52
C ASP A 162 -3.68 7.46 -1.80
N GLU A 163 -3.41 7.89 -3.02
CA GLU A 163 -3.59 9.27 -3.43
C GLU A 163 -5.08 9.67 -3.52
N LEU A 164 -5.93 8.80 -4.07
CA LEU A 164 -7.38 8.98 -4.06
C LEU A 164 -7.94 9.04 -2.64
N LEU A 165 -7.52 8.11 -1.77
CA LEU A 165 -7.94 8.10 -0.36
C LEU A 165 -7.45 9.34 0.39
N ARG A 166 -6.26 9.85 0.07
CA ARG A 166 -5.74 11.09 0.63
C ARG A 166 -6.61 12.28 0.24
N LYS A 167 -6.94 12.44 -1.04
CA LYS A 167 -7.80 13.54 -1.51
C LYS A 167 -9.15 13.51 -0.81
N ARG A 168 -9.78 12.33 -0.71
CA ARG A 168 -11.05 12.15 0.02
C ARG A 168 -10.93 12.49 1.51
N SER A 169 -9.82 12.13 2.16
CA SER A 169 -9.62 12.45 3.59
C SER A 169 -9.50 13.95 3.85
N LYS A 170 -8.93 14.72 2.92
CA LYS A 170 -8.84 16.18 3.02
C LYS A 170 -10.20 16.84 2.83
N SER A 171 -10.94 16.46 1.79
CA SER A 171 -12.25 17.05 1.49
C SER A 171 -13.27 16.81 2.62
N VAL A 172 -13.25 15.62 3.23
CA VAL A 172 -14.12 15.32 4.39
C VAL A 172 -13.74 16.16 5.61
N GLY A 173 -12.44 16.40 5.84
CA GLY A 173 -11.97 17.26 6.93
C GLY A 173 -12.39 18.72 6.74
N GLU A 174 -12.28 19.24 5.52
CA GLU A 174 -12.70 20.62 5.18
C GLU A 174 -14.22 20.80 5.34
N ALA A 175 -15.02 19.84 4.86
CA ALA A 175 -16.47 19.86 5.03
C ALA A 175 -16.90 19.79 6.51
N ALA A 176 -16.21 18.99 7.32
CA ALA A 176 -16.50 18.90 8.76
C ALA A 176 -16.19 20.20 9.51
N LEU A 177 -15.11 20.91 9.14
CA LEU A 177 -14.78 22.21 9.71
C LEU A 177 -15.83 23.27 9.35
N GLN A 178 -16.25 23.32 8.09
CA GLN A 178 -17.30 24.24 7.64
C GLN A 178 -18.64 24.02 8.36
N MET A 179 -19.04 22.76 8.58
CA MET A 179 -20.25 22.47 9.34
C MET A 179 -20.14 22.87 10.81
N ASN A 180 -18.96 22.74 11.42
CA ASN A 180 -18.75 23.16 12.80
C ASN A 180 -18.82 24.69 12.95
N GLU A 181 -18.26 25.44 12.01
CA GLU A 181 -18.38 26.89 11.97
C GLU A 181 -19.84 27.32 11.82
N LEU A 182 -20.60 26.72 10.90
CA LEU A 182 -22.02 27.03 10.70
C LEU A 182 -22.88 26.75 11.95
N ASN A 183 -22.64 25.64 12.64
CA ASN A 183 -23.33 25.32 13.90
C ASN A 183 -22.96 26.26 15.04
N THR A 184 -21.70 26.71 15.09
CA THR A 184 -21.28 27.71 16.08
C THR A 184 -21.99 29.04 15.79
N TYR A 185 -22.05 29.49 14.54
CA TYR A 185 -22.74 30.73 14.16
C TYR A 185 -24.26 30.68 14.35
N SER A 186 -24.89 29.51 14.28
CA SER A 186 -26.33 29.39 14.55
C SER A 186 -26.64 29.43 16.05
N SER A 187 -25.76 28.91 16.93
CA SER A 187 -25.97 29.01 18.38
C SER A 187 -25.89 30.44 18.91
N TRP A 188 -25.06 31.30 18.31
CA TRP A 188 -24.99 32.73 18.67
C TRP A 188 -26.21 33.56 18.20
N ARG A 189 -27.10 32.97 17.38
CA ARG A 189 -28.23 33.69 16.78
C ARG A 189 -29.57 33.38 17.45
N ILE A 190 -29.58 32.50 18.47
CA ILE A 190 -30.78 32.04 19.18
C ILE A 190 -30.86 32.63 20.62
N GLU A 191 -29.90 33.47 21.00
CA GLU A 191 -29.94 34.28 22.24
C GLU A 191 -30.36 35.72 21.94
#